data_AF-A0A9P3BWB1-F1
#
_entry.id   AF-A0A9P3BWB1-F1
#
_cell.length_a   1.000
_cell.length_b   1.000
_cell.length_c   1.000
_cell.angle_alpha   90.00
_cell.angle_beta   90.00
_cell.angle_gamma   90.00
#
_symmetry.space_group_name_H-M   'P 1'
#
loop_
_entity.id
_entity.type
_entity.pdbx_description
1 polymer ?
#
loop_
_entity_poly.entity_id
_entity_poly.type
_entity_poly.pdbx_seq_one_letter_code
_entity_poly.pdbx_strand_id
1 'polypeptide(L)'
;MRPISWPRLAKKRAGDGDRRLSLPDKSLLLEQMEAFQKSICAQILPLVNRACFEYTIRAAYEKELSAISPGLSSARVCIFAFMALSSFFAGQPHLDKIVTADEYAREAQDLLPEMLNESVTLDGLQALTMLATSGDMLSIELMLSTATRFVFHLQGNVYPEDIEDDPLRAKMQVRNLFWICFILDKIFSLRTGLQPFVDVMNCDLTLPRMQSVNSQLESLQPFYPQHNHTMFLTLIRLCLIQSKIYHGLYSFSAQRQSDADLLATIRSLDIALDEWRSSVPTFTGLSIHNENRMADFLFEMQYHYCMAAIHQTSSRCTAWVRNQDTRAAGSSLALSVAASRSVLRKFLESDPQREGQFLLFCLPELSTSAIHLFSNILMSPLEDRSDTDLSLMRVVLEHIRKHIRGQTTTTFIAQVRLVEEFMGDLYHLGEKAILKARRENLPEFGNVRRSLTTPTTGGNPPSQPPRPSGSSSSSTTGTCPQRRTTPTLRRRSPVVEKHGGVVLNGHDHCLAHFYNNNTNFILAGGAGYPEVGDCNYGVHLGPYTKWLGANSQSAANGFVTMDITREEVNVEYYARDMKFDGGDLYPVKNDMTPSYSFKIKTHAR
;
A
#
# COMPACT_ATOMS: atom_id res chain seq x y z
N MET A 1 7.58 15.54 -6.68
CA MET A 1 6.49 14.70 -6.14
C MET A 1 5.16 15.41 -6.34
N ARG A 2 4.32 14.93 -7.26
CA ARG A 2 2.87 15.13 -7.08
C ARG A 2 2.43 14.03 -6.12
N PRO A 3 1.73 14.34 -5.02
CA PRO A 3 1.14 13.30 -4.20
C PRO A 3 0.19 12.48 -5.07
N ILE A 4 0.18 11.16 -4.88
CA ILE A 4 -0.90 10.32 -5.41
C ILE A 4 -2.20 10.88 -4.81
N SER A 5 -3.00 11.54 -5.64
CA SER A 5 -4.25 12.12 -5.21
C SER A 5 -5.33 11.07 -5.30
N TRP A 6 -5.64 10.42 -4.19
CA TRP A 6 -6.86 9.62 -4.08
C TRP A 6 -8.07 10.53 -4.33
N PRO A 7 -9.13 10.03 -4.98
CA PRO A 7 -10.36 10.79 -5.17
C PRO A 7 -10.88 11.23 -3.80
N ARG A 8 -10.79 12.52 -3.51
CA ARG A 8 -11.39 13.10 -2.30
C ARG A 8 -12.90 13.13 -2.47
N LEU A 9 -13.63 13.08 -1.36
CA LEU A 9 -15.07 13.35 -1.33
C LEU A 9 -15.37 14.61 -2.17
N ALA A 10 -16.36 14.50 -3.07
CA ALA A 10 -16.68 15.58 -3.99
C ALA A 10 -16.94 16.89 -3.24
N LYS A 11 -16.27 17.97 -3.65
CA LYS A 11 -16.46 19.30 -3.06
C LYS A 11 -17.92 19.73 -3.21
N LYS A 12 -18.44 20.46 -2.21
CA LYS A 12 -19.77 21.09 -2.24
C LYS A 12 -19.95 21.86 -3.56
N ARG A 13 -21.10 21.70 -4.24
CA ARG A 13 -21.38 22.43 -5.48
C ARG A 13 -21.39 23.93 -5.16
N ALA A 14 -20.68 24.73 -5.95
CA ALA A 14 -20.67 26.19 -5.80
C ALA A 14 -22.11 26.72 -5.97
N GLY A 15 -22.73 27.12 -4.86
CA GLY A 15 -24.14 27.54 -4.78
C GLY A 15 -24.85 27.04 -3.53
N ASP A 16 -24.38 25.94 -2.94
CA ASP A 16 -24.87 25.43 -1.66
C ASP A 16 -24.00 26.06 -0.56
N GLY A 17 -24.49 27.15 0.05
CA GLY A 17 -23.75 27.90 1.06
C GLY A 17 -23.40 27.07 2.30
N ASP A 18 -22.91 27.74 3.34
CA ASP A 18 -22.50 27.20 4.66
C ASP A 18 -23.67 26.57 5.48
N ARG A 19 -24.65 25.97 4.80
CA ARG A 19 -25.79 25.30 5.40
C ARG A 19 -25.32 23.97 5.96
N ARG A 20 -25.17 23.94 7.28
CA ARG A 20 -24.94 22.72 8.07
C ARG A 20 -26.15 21.80 7.96
N LEU A 21 -25.90 20.52 7.83
CA LEU A 21 -26.95 19.51 7.88
C LEU A 21 -27.57 19.47 9.28
N SER A 22 -28.90 19.37 9.36
CA SER A 22 -29.56 19.06 10.64
C SER A 22 -29.26 17.62 11.04
N LEU A 23 -29.32 17.33 12.34
CA LEU A 23 -29.31 15.95 12.81
C LEU A 23 -30.41 15.14 12.11
N PRO A 24 -30.16 13.86 11.80
CA PRO A 24 -31.16 12.98 11.18
C PRO A 24 -32.37 12.81 12.11
N ASP A 25 -33.47 12.29 11.58
CA ASP A 25 -34.60 11.96 12.44
C ASP A 25 -34.21 10.86 13.45
N LYS A 26 -34.63 11.03 14.71
CA LYS A 26 -34.27 10.12 15.80
C LYS A 26 -34.81 8.70 15.55
N SER A 27 -35.97 8.54 14.91
CA SER A 27 -36.49 7.21 14.57
C SER A 27 -35.65 6.53 13.49
N LEU A 28 -35.19 7.29 12.49
CA LEU A 28 -34.30 6.78 11.45
C LEU A 28 -32.96 6.33 12.03
N LEU A 29 -32.38 7.09 12.96
CA LEU A 29 -31.15 6.71 13.67
C LEU A 29 -31.33 5.37 14.39
N LEU A 30 -32.42 5.21 15.14
CA LEU A 30 -32.70 3.98 15.89
C LEU A 30 -32.92 2.77 14.97
N GLU A 31 -33.63 2.95 13.85
CA GLU A 31 -33.80 1.90 12.82
C GLU A 31 -32.44 1.44 12.28
N GLN A 32 -31.55 2.40 11.94
CA GLN A 32 -30.21 2.10 11.43
C GLN A 32 -29.32 1.42 12.48
N MET A 33 -29.45 1.79 13.76
CA MET A 33 -28.76 1.10 14.85
C MET A 33 -29.16 -0.37 14.97
N GLU A 34 -30.45 -0.66 14.91
CA GLU A 34 -30.94 -2.05 14.96
C GLU A 34 -30.51 -2.87 13.74
N ALA A 35 -30.51 -2.26 12.55
CA ALA A 35 -30.01 -2.91 11.34
C ALA A 35 -28.50 -3.17 11.41
N PHE A 36 -27.72 -2.16 11.83
CA PHE A 36 -26.27 -2.27 11.97
C PHE A 36 -25.88 -3.36 12.97
N GLN A 37 -26.54 -3.44 14.13
CA GLN A 37 -26.29 -4.46 15.15
C GLN A 37 -26.42 -5.90 14.63
N LYS A 38 -27.29 -6.12 13.64
CA LYS A 38 -27.49 -7.45 13.03
C LYS A 38 -26.49 -7.74 11.92
N SER A 39 -25.81 -6.74 11.40
CA SER A 39 -24.90 -6.87 10.26
C SER A 39 -23.59 -7.59 10.62
N ILE A 40 -23.01 -8.25 9.62
CA ILE A 40 -21.63 -8.76 9.68
C ILE A 40 -20.60 -7.69 10.09
N CYS A 41 -20.81 -6.42 9.74
CA CYS A 41 -19.90 -5.34 10.11
C CYS A 41 -19.84 -5.17 11.63
N ALA A 42 -20.98 -5.19 12.32
CA ALA A 42 -21.00 -5.10 13.78
C ALA A 42 -20.41 -6.33 14.48
N GLN A 43 -20.47 -7.50 13.84
CA GLN A 43 -19.86 -8.74 14.37
C GLN A 43 -18.33 -8.72 14.25
N ILE A 44 -17.80 -8.14 13.17
CA ILE A 44 -16.35 -8.02 12.93
C ILE A 44 -15.76 -6.80 13.65
N LEU A 45 -16.48 -5.67 13.67
CA LEU A 45 -16.06 -4.39 14.23
C LEU A 45 -17.19 -3.80 15.11
N PRO A 46 -17.24 -4.15 16.41
CA PRO A 46 -18.26 -3.65 17.34
C PRO A 46 -18.01 -2.17 17.73
N LEU A 47 -18.17 -1.27 16.76
CA LEU A 47 -17.86 0.16 16.84
C LEU A 47 -18.72 0.92 17.85
N VAL A 48 -19.92 0.41 18.14
CA VAL A 48 -20.91 1.07 18.99
C VAL A 48 -21.49 0.09 20.02
N ASN A 49 -21.38 0.45 21.30
CA ASN A 49 -22.12 -0.19 22.38
C ASN A 49 -23.43 0.59 22.62
N ARG A 50 -24.58 -0.09 22.55
CA ARG A 50 -25.92 0.53 22.64
C ARG A 50 -26.09 1.37 23.90
N ALA A 51 -25.72 0.84 25.06
CA ALA A 51 -25.89 1.53 26.33
C ALA A 51 -25.01 2.79 26.42
N CYS A 52 -23.77 2.74 25.93
CA CYS A 52 -22.95 3.95 25.84
C CYS A 52 -23.50 4.96 24.82
N PHE A 53 -23.99 4.48 23.67
CA PHE A 53 -24.49 5.32 22.60
C PHE A 53 -25.81 6.04 22.95
N GLU A 54 -26.59 5.52 23.90
CA GLU A 54 -27.74 6.24 24.43
C GLU A 54 -27.34 7.59 25.05
N TYR A 55 -26.20 7.67 25.75
CA TYR A 55 -25.68 8.95 26.25
C TYR A 55 -25.29 9.88 25.11
N THR A 56 -24.67 9.36 24.04
CA THR A 56 -24.35 10.11 22.81
C THR A 56 -25.62 10.71 22.18
N ILE A 57 -26.71 9.93 22.12
CA ILE A 57 -27.99 10.38 21.57
C ILE A 57 -28.58 11.51 22.43
N ARG A 58 -28.62 11.37 23.75
CA ARG A 58 -29.15 12.41 24.65
C ARG A 58 -28.31 13.70 24.56
N ALA A 59 -27.00 13.57 24.52
CA ALA A 59 -26.11 14.72 24.34
C ALA A 59 -26.36 15.43 23.00
N ALA A 60 -26.49 14.70 21.89
CA ALA A 60 -26.66 15.28 20.56
C ALA A 60 -28.05 15.91 20.33
N TYR A 61 -29.13 15.23 20.74
CA TYR A 61 -30.51 15.65 20.45
C TYR A 61 -31.13 16.49 21.57
N GLU A 62 -30.88 16.13 22.82
CA GLU A 62 -31.52 16.73 24.00
C GLU A 62 -30.60 17.73 24.71
N LYS A 63 -29.30 17.78 24.32
CA LYS A 63 -28.26 18.60 24.95
C LYS A 63 -28.00 18.22 26.42
N GLU A 64 -28.31 16.97 26.79
CA GLU A 64 -28.04 16.41 28.10
C GLU A 64 -26.65 15.80 28.16
N LEU A 65 -25.69 16.57 28.68
CA LEU A 65 -24.30 16.12 28.82
C LEU A 65 -24.11 15.22 30.04
N SER A 66 -23.21 14.26 29.95
CA SER A 66 -22.90 13.31 31.04
C SER A 66 -21.40 13.04 31.13
N ALA A 67 -20.95 12.29 32.14
CA ALA A 67 -19.55 11.87 32.25
C ALA A 67 -19.10 10.96 31.08
N ILE A 68 -20.03 10.21 30.47
CA ILE A 68 -19.77 9.32 29.33
C ILE A 68 -19.78 10.10 28.02
N SER A 69 -20.67 11.09 27.89
CA SER A 69 -20.82 11.96 26.73
C SER A 69 -20.80 13.44 27.15
N PRO A 70 -19.62 14.01 27.44
CA PRO A 70 -19.51 15.38 27.96
C PRO A 70 -19.44 16.46 26.86
N GLY A 71 -19.23 16.07 25.60
CA GLY A 71 -18.99 16.99 24.48
C GLY A 71 -20.15 17.04 23.49
N LEU A 72 -20.79 18.20 23.32
CA LEU A 72 -21.92 18.36 22.41
C LEU A 72 -21.50 18.18 20.94
N SER A 73 -20.36 18.75 20.56
CA SER A 73 -19.83 18.65 19.19
C SER A 73 -19.37 17.22 18.91
N SER A 74 -18.67 16.60 19.86
CA SER A 74 -18.27 15.19 19.79
C SER A 74 -19.47 14.27 19.58
N ALA A 75 -20.55 14.45 20.35
CA ALA A 75 -21.76 13.65 20.22
C ALA A 75 -22.41 13.83 18.84
N ARG A 76 -22.51 15.07 18.34
CA ARG A 76 -23.06 15.36 17.00
C ARG A 76 -22.23 14.73 15.87
N VAL A 77 -20.90 14.86 15.92
CA VAL A 77 -20.01 14.22 14.94
C VAL A 77 -20.17 12.70 14.99
N CYS A 78 -20.29 12.12 16.20
CA CYS A 78 -20.51 10.70 16.37
C CYS A 78 -21.81 10.21 15.71
N ILE A 79 -22.92 10.95 15.84
CA ILE A 79 -24.18 10.63 15.15
C ILE A 79 -24.00 10.67 13.63
N PHE A 80 -23.38 11.71 13.06
CA PHE A 80 -23.18 11.77 11.61
C PHE A 80 -22.23 10.68 11.10
N ALA A 81 -21.13 10.42 11.80
CA ALA A 81 -20.21 9.34 11.46
C ALA A 81 -20.90 7.96 11.52
N PHE A 82 -21.75 7.73 12.52
CA PHE A 82 -22.55 6.51 12.62
C PHE A 82 -23.54 6.38 11.45
N MET A 83 -24.23 7.45 11.08
CA MET A 83 -25.16 7.44 9.95
C MET A 83 -24.46 7.20 8.63
N ALA A 84 -23.28 7.78 8.43
CA ALA A 84 -22.46 7.53 7.24
C ALA A 84 -22.07 6.05 7.14
N LEU A 85 -21.57 5.48 8.23
CA LEU A 85 -21.16 4.08 8.31
C LEU A 85 -22.34 3.12 8.10
N SER A 86 -23.41 3.27 8.89
CA SER A 86 -24.57 2.38 8.85
C SER A 86 -25.26 2.41 7.49
N SER A 87 -25.35 3.58 6.86
CA SER A 87 -25.90 3.72 5.51
C SER A 87 -25.03 3.03 4.45
N PHE A 88 -23.71 2.94 4.66
CA PHE A 88 -22.80 2.21 3.78
C PHE A 88 -22.95 0.68 3.90
N PHE A 89 -23.28 0.18 5.10
CA PHE A 89 -23.40 -1.26 5.38
C PHE A 89 -24.85 -1.78 5.44
N ALA A 90 -25.85 -0.94 5.14
CA ALA A 90 -27.26 -1.32 5.19
C ALA A 90 -27.57 -2.39 4.13
N GLY A 91 -27.93 -3.60 4.58
CA GLY A 91 -28.11 -4.80 3.74
C GLY A 91 -29.22 -4.76 2.68
N GLN A 92 -30.01 -3.67 2.61
CA GLN A 92 -30.95 -3.37 1.52
C GLN A 92 -30.90 -1.86 1.23
N PRO A 93 -30.10 -1.41 0.26
CA PRO A 93 -30.01 0.01 -0.03
C PRO A 93 -31.28 0.48 -0.74
N HIS A 94 -32.14 1.20 -0.01
CA HIS A 94 -33.05 2.14 -0.66
C HIS A 94 -32.22 3.32 -1.20
N LEU A 95 -32.52 3.79 -2.42
CA LEU A 95 -31.86 4.90 -3.13
C LEU A 95 -31.44 6.05 -2.18
N ASP A 96 -32.39 6.45 -1.34
CA ASP A 96 -32.29 7.63 -0.49
C ASP A 96 -31.23 7.45 0.62
N LYS A 97 -30.99 6.22 1.07
CA LYS A 97 -30.06 5.91 2.17
C LYS A 97 -28.58 5.97 1.72
N ILE A 98 -28.24 5.59 0.48
CA ILE A 98 -26.85 5.63 -0.02
C ILE A 98 -26.39 7.07 -0.30
N VAL A 99 -27.25 7.90 -0.90
CA VAL A 99 -26.91 9.30 -1.22
C VAL A 99 -26.63 10.09 0.06
N THR A 100 -27.34 9.78 1.14
CA THR A 100 -27.12 10.40 2.45
C THR A 100 -25.81 9.99 3.13
N ALA A 101 -25.17 8.87 2.76
CA ALA A 101 -23.94 8.41 3.41
C ALA A 101 -22.74 9.37 3.16
N ASP A 102 -22.53 9.78 1.91
CA ASP A 102 -21.48 10.75 1.54
C ASP A 102 -21.77 12.15 2.14
N GLU A 103 -23.05 12.50 2.36
CA GLU A 103 -23.45 13.75 3.01
C GLU A 103 -23.15 13.73 4.51
N TYR A 104 -23.54 12.66 5.21
CA TYR A 104 -23.23 12.50 6.63
C TYR A 104 -21.72 12.42 6.89
N ALA A 105 -20.95 11.72 6.04
CA ALA A 105 -19.51 11.66 6.16
C ALA A 105 -18.87 13.05 6.02
N ARG A 106 -19.33 13.85 5.05
CA ARG A 106 -18.84 15.22 4.85
C ARG A 106 -19.21 16.13 6.01
N GLU A 107 -20.45 16.09 6.49
CA GLU A 107 -20.86 16.90 7.65
C GLU A 107 -20.07 16.51 8.90
N ALA A 108 -19.83 15.22 9.14
CA ALA A 108 -18.98 14.77 10.24
C ALA A 108 -17.55 15.33 10.11
N GLN A 109 -16.97 15.30 8.90
CA GLN A 109 -15.64 15.85 8.63
C GLN A 109 -15.58 17.38 8.81
N ASP A 110 -16.59 18.11 8.34
CA ASP A 110 -16.67 19.57 8.45
C ASP A 110 -16.79 20.03 9.92
N LEU A 111 -17.39 19.20 10.77
CA LEU A 111 -17.53 19.44 12.21
C LEU A 111 -16.33 18.94 13.06
N LEU A 112 -15.35 18.26 12.46
CA LEU A 112 -14.16 17.79 13.19
C LEU A 112 -13.40 18.91 13.93
N PRO A 113 -13.19 20.13 13.37
CA PRO A 113 -12.50 21.18 14.09
C PRO A 113 -13.21 21.59 15.40
N GLU A 114 -14.55 21.59 15.41
CA GLU A 114 -15.33 21.87 16.62
C GLU A 114 -15.18 20.77 17.65
N MET A 115 -15.26 19.50 17.22
CA MET A 115 -15.00 18.36 18.08
C MET A 115 -13.58 18.36 18.65
N LEU A 116 -12.57 18.67 17.84
CA LEU A 116 -11.17 18.68 18.27
C LEU A 116 -10.83 19.84 19.22
N ASN A 117 -11.69 20.87 19.30
CA ASN A 117 -11.60 21.92 20.31
C ASN A 117 -12.21 21.50 21.67
N GLU A 118 -12.99 20.41 21.72
CA GLU A 118 -13.44 19.80 22.97
C GLU A 118 -12.34 18.91 23.59
N SER A 119 -12.58 18.44 24.81
CA SER A 119 -11.72 17.41 25.40
C SER A 119 -11.81 16.09 24.62
N VAL A 120 -10.81 15.23 24.77
CA VAL A 120 -10.87 13.87 24.24
C VAL A 120 -12.06 13.12 24.87
N THR A 121 -13.02 12.69 24.06
CA THR A 121 -14.24 12.01 24.51
C THR A 121 -14.40 10.62 23.88
N LEU A 122 -15.20 9.76 24.50
CA LEU A 122 -15.61 8.48 23.91
C LEU A 122 -16.35 8.70 22.57
N ASP A 123 -17.24 9.70 22.51
CA ASP A 123 -17.98 10.02 21.29
C ASP A 123 -17.05 10.39 20.14
N GLY A 124 -16.05 11.24 20.42
CA GLY A 124 -15.04 11.63 19.44
C GLY A 124 -14.18 10.45 18.99
N LEU A 125 -13.82 9.55 19.91
CA LEU A 125 -13.10 8.31 19.56
C LEU A 125 -13.95 7.41 18.65
N GLN A 126 -15.23 7.18 19.00
CA GLN A 126 -16.15 6.40 18.16
C GLN A 126 -16.29 7.05 16.78
N ALA A 127 -16.49 8.37 16.73
CA ALA A 127 -16.63 9.12 15.50
C ALA A 127 -15.41 8.96 14.58
N LEU A 128 -14.21 9.22 15.10
CA LEU A 128 -12.96 9.08 14.36
C LEU A 128 -12.73 7.63 13.89
N THR A 129 -13.06 6.64 14.72
CA THR A 129 -12.91 5.23 14.35
C THR A 129 -13.89 4.84 13.24
N MET A 130 -15.14 5.31 13.27
CA MET A 130 -16.13 5.07 12.20
C MET A 130 -15.78 5.80 10.89
N LEU A 131 -15.17 6.98 10.97
CA LEU A 131 -14.63 7.66 9.78
C LEU A 131 -13.34 6.98 9.27
N ALA A 132 -12.56 6.34 10.14
CA ALA A 132 -11.38 5.58 9.71
C ALA A 132 -11.73 4.26 8.99
N THR A 133 -12.98 3.79 9.07
CA THR A 133 -13.45 2.62 8.31
C THR A 133 -14.09 2.99 6.97
N SER A 134 -14.26 4.29 6.68
CA SER A 134 -14.94 4.78 5.48
C SER A 134 -14.31 6.07 4.94
N GLY A 135 -13.79 6.05 3.72
CA GLY A 135 -13.20 7.25 3.11
C GLY A 135 -12.08 6.95 2.11
N ASP A 136 -11.41 8.01 1.65
CA ASP A 136 -10.18 7.89 0.88
C ASP A 136 -8.98 7.57 1.78
N MET A 137 -7.89 7.08 1.18
CA MET A 137 -6.71 6.58 1.89
C MET A 137 -6.12 7.59 2.88
N LEU A 138 -6.03 8.87 2.47
CA LEU A 138 -5.44 9.91 3.31
C LEU A 138 -6.37 10.27 4.47
N SER A 139 -7.67 10.35 4.20
CA SER A 139 -8.67 10.56 5.25
C SER A 139 -8.65 9.43 6.27
N ILE A 140 -8.59 8.17 5.82
CA ILE A 140 -8.43 7.00 6.69
C ILE A 140 -7.17 7.13 7.57
N GLU A 141 -6.02 7.45 6.97
CA GLU A 141 -4.76 7.63 7.69
C GLU A 141 -4.87 8.67 8.81
N LEU A 142 -5.41 9.85 8.50
CA LEU A 142 -5.52 10.97 9.44
C LEU A 142 -6.54 10.67 10.55
N MET A 143 -7.69 10.09 10.21
CA MET A 143 -8.71 9.72 11.19
C MET A 143 -8.22 8.61 12.11
N LEU A 144 -7.57 7.59 11.56
CA LEU A 144 -6.99 6.50 12.34
C LEU A 144 -5.87 6.99 13.26
N SER A 145 -4.97 7.84 12.77
CA SER A 145 -3.91 8.45 13.57
C SER A 145 -4.47 9.21 14.78
N THR A 146 -5.52 10.00 14.56
CA THR A 146 -6.20 10.78 15.61
C THR A 146 -6.96 9.86 16.57
N ALA A 147 -7.69 8.87 16.06
CA ALA A 147 -8.39 7.87 16.86
C ALA A 147 -7.43 7.12 17.79
N THR A 148 -6.27 6.67 17.28
CA THR A 148 -5.25 6.02 18.08
C THR A 148 -4.73 6.93 19.20
N ARG A 149 -4.57 8.25 18.96
CA ARG A 149 -4.22 9.19 20.04
C ARG A 149 -5.33 9.30 21.08
N PHE A 150 -6.59 9.34 20.66
CA PHE A 150 -7.75 9.36 21.57
C PHE A 150 -7.79 8.09 22.44
N VAL A 151 -7.51 6.92 21.85
CA VAL A 151 -7.40 5.65 22.59
C VAL A 151 -6.39 5.76 23.73
N PHE A 152 -5.19 6.30 23.47
CA PHE A 152 -4.16 6.46 24.50
C PHE A 152 -4.55 7.48 25.58
N HIS A 153 -5.16 8.61 25.19
CA HIS A 153 -5.64 9.61 26.15
C HIS A 153 -6.76 9.06 27.06
N LEU A 154 -7.60 8.17 26.54
CA LEU A 154 -8.67 7.50 27.28
C LEU A 154 -8.22 6.18 27.94
N GLN A 155 -6.92 5.85 27.87
CA GLN A 155 -6.32 4.65 28.46
C GLN A 155 -6.86 3.31 27.92
N GLY A 156 -7.37 3.27 26.69
CA GLY A 156 -7.86 2.02 26.07
C GLY A 156 -6.77 0.98 25.80
N ASN A 157 -5.51 1.40 25.75
CA ASN A 157 -4.34 0.53 25.58
C ASN A 157 -4.05 -0.33 26.83
N VAL A 158 -4.70 -0.08 27.96
CA VAL A 158 -4.59 -0.87 29.20
C VAL A 158 -5.93 -1.55 29.47
N TYR A 159 -5.92 -2.80 29.96
CA TYR A 159 -7.16 -3.47 30.34
C TYR A 159 -7.76 -2.79 31.58
N PRO A 160 -9.07 -2.45 31.60
CA PRO A 160 -9.69 -1.83 32.77
C PRO A 160 -9.68 -2.77 33.99
N GLU A 161 -9.21 -2.29 35.14
CA GLU A 161 -9.29 -3.04 36.41
C GLU A 161 -10.71 -2.97 37.02
N ASP A 162 -11.15 -4.08 37.62
CA ASP A 162 -12.52 -4.36 38.05
C ASP A 162 -13.04 -3.38 39.12
N ILE A 163 -13.86 -2.41 38.71
CA ILE A 163 -14.79 -1.68 39.58
C ILE A 163 -16.12 -1.59 38.83
N GLU A 164 -17.12 -2.34 39.27
CA GLU A 164 -18.45 -2.44 38.62
C GLU A 164 -19.23 -1.12 38.75
N ASP A 165 -19.24 -0.27 37.71
CA ASP A 165 -20.10 0.93 37.58
C ASP A 165 -20.24 1.36 36.10
N ASP A 166 -21.13 2.32 35.77
CA ASP A 166 -21.27 2.90 34.42
C ASP A 166 -19.94 3.40 33.78
N PRO A 167 -18.99 3.99 34.52
CA PRO A 167 -17.65 4.30 34.02
C PRO A 167 -16.88 3.07 33.54
N LEU A 168 -17.11 1.88 34.10
CA LEU A 168 -16.48 0.64 33.64
C LEU A 168 -16.98 0.27 32.25
N ARG A 169 -18.29 0.40 31.99
CA ARG A 169 -18.87 0.11 30.67
C ARG A 169 -18.26 1.02 29.59
N ALA A 170 -18.13 2.32 29.89
CA ALA A 170 -17.47 3.27 29.00
C ALA A 170 -15.98 2.91 28.78
N LYS A 171 -15.23 2.58 29.84
CA LYS A 171 -13.83 2.12 29.74
C LYS A 171 -13.69 0.85 28.91
N MET A 172 -14.60 -0.11 29.05
CA MET A 172 -14.64 -1.32 28.24
C MET A 172 -14.93 -1.01 26.77
N GLN A 173 -15.81 -0.04 26.49
CA GLN A 173 -16.02 0.40 25.12
C GLN A 173 -14.79 1.11 24.53
N VAL A 174 -14.07 1.92 25.30
CA VAL A 174 -12.77 2.47 24.88
C VAL A 174 -11.78 1.34 24.59
N ARG A 175 -11.74 0.28 25.41
CA ARG A 175 -10.90 -0.90 25.20
C ARG A 175 -11.28 -1.67 23.93
N ASN A 176 -12.56 -1.73 23.57
CA ASN A 176 -13.00 -2.31 22.31
C ASN A 176 -12.53 -1.48 21.12
N LEU A 177 -12.65 -0.16 21.22
CA LEU A 177 -12.19 0.77 20.20
C LEU A 177 -10.65 0.74 20.04
N PHE A 178 -9.90 0.46 21.11
CA PHE A 178 -8.47 0.14 21.01
C PHE A 178 -8.21 -1.04 20.08
N TRP A 179 -8.91 -2.17 20.28
CA TRP A 179 -8.74 -3.34 19.44
C TRP A 179 -9.17 -3.11 17.98
N ILE A 180 -10.21 -2.30 17.76
CA ILE A 180 -10.62 -1.90 16.41
C ILE A 180 -9.55 -1.02 15.76
N CYS A 181 -9.05 0.01 16.46
CA CYS A 181 -7.94 0.84 15.96
C CYS A 181 -6.70 -0.01 15.69
N PHE A 182 -6.41 -1.00 16.54
CA PHE A 182 -5.31 -1.95 16.34
C PHE A 182 -5.48 -2.75 15.04
N ILE A 183 -6.67 -3.31 14.80
CA ILE A 183 -6.99 -4.03 13.56
C ILE A 183 -6.79 -3.12 12.34
N LEU A 184 -7.39 -1.94 12.36
CA LEU A 184 -7.30 -0.99 11.25
C LEU A 184 -5.85 -0.57 11.00
N ASP A 185 -5.07 -0.33 12.06
CA ASP A 185 -3.65 0.02 11.99
C ASP A 185 -2.81 -1.08 11.31
N LYS A 186 -2.98 -2.35 11.72
CA LYS A 186 -2.17 -3.44 11.15
C LYS A 186 -2.53 -3.76 9.71
N ILE A 187 -3.81 -3.71 9.36
CA ILE A 187 -4.26 -3.86 7.98
C ILE A 187 -3.74 -2.70 7.13
N PHE A 188 -3.90 -1.45 7.59
CA PHE A 188 -3.48 -0.26 6.86
C PHE A 188 -1.97 -0.23 6.63
N SER A 189 -1.19 -0.48 7.67
CA SER A 189 0.28 -0.46 7.61
C SER A 189 0.83 -1.51 6.66
N LEU A 190 0.27 -2.72 6.68
CA LEU A 190 0.71 -3.79 5.79
C LEU A 190 0.35 -3.52 4.32
N ARG A 191 -0.79 -2.85 4.06
CA ARG A 191 -1.20 -2.45 2.71
C ARG A 191 -0.39 -1.29 2.14
N THR A 192 0.05 -0.36 2.99
CA THR A 192 0.75 0.86 2.56
C THR A 192 2.26 0.76 2.64
N GLY A 193 2.78 -0.11 3.49
CA GLY A 193 4.18 -0.08 3.92
C GLY A 193 4.51 1.10 4.85
N LEU A 194 3.52 1.90 5.27
CA LEU A 194 3.71 2.95 6.27
C LEU A 194 3.88 2.32 7.65
N GLN A 195 4.53 3.07 8.55
CA GLN A 195 4.73 2.61 9.92
C GLN A 195 3.39 2.50 10.68
N PRO A 196 3.21 1.45 11.50
CA PRO A 196 2.05 1.35 12.37
C PRO A 196 1.99 2.47 13.40
N PHE A 197 0.77 2.91 13.69
CA PHE A 197 0.47 3.89 14.74
C PHE A 197 0.59 3.29 16.14
N VAL A 198 0.21 2.03 16.31
CA VAL A 198 0.22 1.34 17.61
C VAL A 198 1.49 0.52 17.76
N ASP A 199 2.37 0.95 18.67
CA ASP A 199 3.48 0.13 19.13
C ASP A 199 3.00 -0.88 20.18
N VAL A 200 3.09 -2.17 19.84
CA VAL A 200 2.69 -3.29 20.69
C VAL A 200 3.42 -3.31 22.04
N MET A 201 4.63 -2.76 22.11
CA MET A 201 5.42 -2.74 23.34
C MET A 201 4.84 -1.82 24.43
N ASN A 202 3.95 -0.91 24.05
CA ASN A 202 3.32 0.07 24.95
C ASN A 202 1.85 -0.24 25.24
N CYS A 203 1.40 -1.46 24.90
CA CYS A 203 0.00 -1.86 25.01
C CYS A 203 -0.16 -3.14 25.81
N ASP A 204 -1.18 -3.18 26.66
CA ASP A 204 -1.72 -4.41 27.17
C ASP A 204 -2.46 -5.13 26.03
N LEU A 205 -2.03 -6.34 25.66
CA LEU A 205 -2.61 -7.14 24.59
C LEU A 205 -3.56 -8.23 25.11
N THR A 206 -4.06 -8.10 26.34
CA THR A 206 -5.09 -8.98 26.90
C THR A 206 -6.33 -9.00 26.00
N LEU A 207 -6.60 -10.17 25.42
CA LEU A 207 -7.70 -10.38 24.48
C LEU A 207 -9.06 -10.14 25.16
N PRO A 208 -10.08 -9.66 24.41
CA PRO A 208 -11.45 -9.59 24.92
C PRO A 208 -11.93 -10.94 25.44
N ARG A 209 -12.47 -10.99 26.67
CA ARG A 209 -12.97 -12.22 27.27
C ARG A 209 -14.32 -12.61 26.63
N MET A 210 -14.42 -13.85 26.11
CA MET A 210 -15.73 -14.49 25.88
C MET A 210 -16.21 -15.04 27.22
N GLN A 211 -17.11 -14.35 27.91
CA GLN A 211 -17.77 -14.95 29.08
C GLN A 211 -18.89 -15.88 28.62
N SER A 212 -18.95 -17.10 29.17
CA SER A 212 -20.00 -18.08 28.91
C SER A 212 -21.34 -17.60 29.48
N VAL A 213 -22.43 -17.92 28.78
CA VAL A 213 -23.84 -17.52 29.00
C VAL A 213 -24.44 -17.94 30.37
N ASN A 214 -23.67 -18.53 31.29
CA ASN A 214 -24.19 -19.16 32.51
C ASN A 214 -23.97 -18.39 33.83
N SER A 215 -23.48 -17.15 33.82
CA SER A 215 -23.41 -16.32 35.03
C SER A 215 -24.58 -15.34 35.10
N GLN A 216 -25.14 -15.14 36.31
CA GLN A 216 -26.21 -14.17 36.64
C GLN A 216 -25.81 -12.68 36.44
N LEU A 217 -24.82 -12.41 35.59
CA LEU A 217 -24.17 -11.13 35.36
C LEU A 217 -24.57 -10.53 34.00
N GLU A 218 -25.85 -10.65 33.62
CA GLU A 218 -26.39 -10.10 32.36
C GLU A 218 -26.29 -8.56 32.28
N SER A 219 -26.26 -7.86 33.42
CA SER A 219 -26.25 -6.38 33.49
C SER A 219 -24.86 -5.73 33.31
N LEU A 220 -23.80 -6.51 33.49
CA LEU A 220 -22.40 -6.08 33.36
C LEU A 220 -21.77 -6.58 32.06
N GLN A 221 -22.57 -7.16 31.17
CA GLN A 221 -22.07 -7.56 29.87
C GLN A 221 -21.49 -6.31 29.16
N PRO A 222 -20.19 -6.32 28.79
CA PRO A 222 -19.61 -5.28 27.94
C PRO A 222 -20.18 -5.33 26.51
N PHE A 223 -21.00 -6.33 26.22
CA PHE A 223 -21.45 -6.76 24.91
C PHE A 223 -22.89 -7.29 24.95
N TYR A 224 -23.56 -7.33 23.80
CA TYR A 224 -24.94 -7.78 23.68
C TYR A 224 -25.10 -9.27 24.08
N PRO A 225 -26.25 -9.70 24.66
CA PRO A 225 -26.42 -11.08 25.13
C PRO A 225 -26.51 -12.19 24.07
N GLN A 226 -26.32 -11.95 22.76
CA GLN A 226 -26.75 -12.95 21.75
C GLN A 226 -25.87 -13.20 20.51
N HIS A 227 -24.68 -12.62 20.31
CA HIS A 227 -23.92 -12.89 19.07
C HIS A 227 -22.43 -13.15 19.32
N ASN A 228 -21.96 -14.33 18.89
CA ASN A 228 -20.58 -14.82 18.90
C ASN A 228 -19.56 -13.76 18.43
N HIS A 229 -18.85 -13.09 19.35
CA HIS A 229 -17.69 -12.23 19.05
C HIS A 229 -16.45 -13.01 18.57
N THR A 230 -16.64 -14.26 18.19
CA THR A 230 -15.62 -15.14 17.64
C THR A 230 -14.96 -14.53 16.40
N MET A 231 -15.72 -13.84 15.53
CA MET A 231 -15.15 -13.17 14.35
C MET A 231 -14.20 -12.03 14.72
N PHE A 232 -14.61 -11.16 15.64
CA PHE A 232 -13.77 -10.08 16.14
C PHE A 232 -12.47 -10.61 16.76
N LEU A 233 -12.55 -11.65 17.59
CA LEU A 233 -11.38 -12.31 18.18
C LEU A 233 -10.47 -12.97 17.14
N THR A 234 -11.04 -13.65 16.14
CA THR A 234 -10.30 -14.24 15.02
C THR A 234 -9.54 -13.16 14.26
N LEU A 235 -10.16 -12.00 14.01
CA LEU A 235 -9.54 -10.87 13.32
C LEU A 235 -8.43 -10.22 14.17
N ILE A 236 -8.62 -10.05 15.48
CA ILE A 236 -7.57 -9.56 16.39
C ILE A 236 -6.33 -10.46 16.30
N ARG A 237 -6.53 -11.79 16.38
CA ARG A 237 -5.43 -12.76 16.32
C ARG A 237 -4.69 -12.72 14.99
N LEU A 238 -5.41 -12.56 13.88
CA LEU A 238 -4.80 -12.33 12.57
C LEU A 238 -3.97 -11.05 12.56
N CYS A 239 -4.50 -9.94 13.08
CA CYS A 239 -3.80 -8.66 13.09
C CYS A 239 -2.56 -8.67 13.98
N LEU A 240 -2.53 -9.50 15.04
CA LEU A 240 -1.30 -9.77 15.80
C LEU A 240 -0.22 -10.44 14.92
N ILE A 241 -0.62 -11.35 14.02
CA ILE A 241 0.29 -11.95 13.04
C ILE A 241 0.72 -10.91 12.00
N GLN A 242 -0.21 -10.10 11.48
CA GLN A 242 0.12 -9.01 10.56
C GLN A 242 1.11 -8.00 11.17
N SER A 243 1.00 -7.72 12.47
CA SER A 243 1.99 -6.94 13.20
C SER A 243 3.38 -7.59 13.15
N LYS A 244 3.46 -8.91 13.38
CA LYS A 244 4.72 -9.67 13.27
C LYS A 244 5.27 -9.68 11.84
N ILE A 245 4.40 -9.83 10.84
CA ILE A 245 4.76 -9.75 9.41
C ILE A 245 5.40 -8.40 9.11
N TYR A 246 4.73 -7.29 9.48
CA TYR A 246 5.26 -5.95 9.24
C TYR A 246 6.63 -5.76 9.92
N HIS A 247 6.72 -6.04 11.23
CA HIS A 247 7.96 -5.83 11.97
C HIS A 247 9.10 -6.72 11.47
N GLY A 248 8.83 -7.99 11.19
CA GLY A 248 9.82 -8.98 10.79
C GLY A 248 10.27 -8.87 9.35
N LEU A 249 9.43 -8.35 8.44
CA LEU A 249 9.72 -8.38 7.00
C LEU A 249 9.74 -6.99 6.34
N TYR A 250 8.95 -6.02 6.81
CA TYR A 250 8.74 -4.75 6.11
C TYR A 250 9.33 -3.52 6.79
N SER A 251 9.56 -3.58 8.10
CA SER A 251 10.16 -2.50 8.87
C SER A 251 11.55 -2.11 8.35
N PHE A 252 12.00 -0.90 8.69
CA PHE A 252 13.33 -0.41 8.29
C PHE A 252 14.47 -1.34 8.75
N SER A 253 14.37 -1.89 9.97
CA SER A 253 15.34 -2.87 10.46
C SER A 253 15.25 -4.20 9.73
N ALA A 254 14.03 -4.67 9.42
CA ALA A 254 13.83 -5.91 8.66
C ALA A 254 14.43 -5.86 7.25
N GLN A 255 14.43 -4.69 6.60
CA GLN A 255 15.03 -4.51 5.28
C GLN A 255 16.57 -4.70 5.26
N ARG A 256 17.21 -4.75 6.43
CA ARG A 256 18.67 -4.90 6.58
C ARG A 256 19.08 -6.28 7.09
N GLN A 257 18.15 -7.22 7.15
CA GLN A 257 18.42 -8.60 7.59
C GLN A 257 19.32 -9.35 6.60
N SER A 258 20.06 -10.34 7.11
CA SER A 258 20.75 -11.30 6.26
C SER A 258 19.76 -12.22 5.53
N ASP A 259 20.18 -12.85 4.43
CA ASP A 259 19.35 -13.85 3.73
C ASP A 259 18.90 -14.99 4.67
N ALA A 260 19.76 -15.42 5.59
CA ALA A 260 19.46 -16.46 6.56
C ALA A 260 18.38 -16.02 7.56
N ASP A 261 18.50 -14.81 8.11
CA ASP A 261 17.51 -14.26 9.05
C ASP A 261 16.17 -14.01 8.38
N LEU A 262 16.18 -13.54 7.12
CA LEU A 262 14.98 -13.34 6.33
C LEU A 262 14.24 -14.67 6.11
N LEU A 263 14.94 -15.71 5.65
CA LEU A 263 14.34 -17.04 5.43
C LEU A 263 13.87 -17.69 6.75
N ALA A 264 14.60 -17.50 7.85
CA ALA A 264 14.17 -17.94 9.17
C ALA A 264 12.89 -17.22 9.63
N THR A 265 12.81 -15.91 9.39
CA THR A 265 11.63 -15.08 9.70
C THR A 265 10.42 -15.51 8.87
N ILE A 266 10.61 -15.73 7.56
CA ILE A 266 9.57 -16.26 6.66
C ILE A 266 8.99 -17.57 7.22
N ARG A 267 9.85 -18.53 7.57
CA ARG A 267 9.40 -19.83 8.11
C ARG A 267 8.64 -19.70 9.42
N SER A 268 9.10 -18.83 10.32
CA SER A 268 8.43 -18.57 11.61
C SER A 268 7.04 -17.97 11.42
N LEU A 269 6.90 -17.02 10.49
CA LEU A 269 5.63 -16.37 10.18
C LEU A 269 4.66 -17.32 9.45
N ASP A 270 5.17 -18.18 8.57
CA ASP A 270 4.38 -19.21 7.88
C ASP A 270 3.73 -20.18 8.87
N ILE A 271 4.50 -20.67 9.86
CA ILE A 271 3.98 -21.50 10.96
C ILE A 271 2.90 -20.75 11.75
N ALA A 272 3.18 -19.52 12.18
CA ALA A 272 2.21 -18.74 12.97
C ALA A 272 0.91 -18.47 12.21
N LEU A 273 0.99 -18.26 10.89
CA LEU A 273 -0.17 -18.04 10.03
C LEU A 273 -0.99 -19.32 9.84
N ASP A 274 -0.34 -20.48 9.69
CA ASP A 274 -1.00 -21.78 9.56
C ASP A 274 -1.65 -22.23 10.88
N GLU A 275 -1.00 -21.99 12.01
CA GLU A 275 -1.58 -22.19 13.35
C GLU A 275 -2.84 -21.33 13.55
N TRP A 276 -2.79 -20.06 13.14
CA TRP A 276 -3.98 -19.21 13.16
C TRP A 276 -5.06 -19.75 12.24
N ARG A 277 -4.74 -20.11 10.99
CA ARG A 277 -5.72 -20.67 10.02
C ARG A 277 -6.42 -21.90 10.61
N SER A 278 -5.66 -22.78 11.25
CA SER A 278 -6.18 -24.00 11.90
C SER A 278 -7.08 -23.70 13.11
N SER A 279 -6.92 -22.53 13.73
CA SER A 279 -7.76 -22.07 14.84
C SER A 279 -9.04 -21.34 14.40
N VAL A 280 -9.17 -20.99 13.11
CA VAL A 280 -10.34 -20.28 12.58
C VAL A 280 -11.52 -21.26 12.54
N PRO A 281 -12.63 -20.98 13.25
CA PRO A 281 -13.82 -21.82 13.16
C PRO A 281 -14.52 -21.60 11.81
N THR A 282 -15.17 -22.65 11.31
CA THR A 282 -16.05 -22.53 10.14
C THR A 282 -17.31 -21.76 10.51
N PHE A 283 -17.46 -20.53 10.04
CA PHE A 283 -18.59 -19.68 10.43
C PHE A 283 -19.88 -20.11 9.73
N THR A 284 -19.81 -20.59 8.48
CA THR A 284 -20.95 -21.13 7.72
C THR A 284 -21.71 -22.27 8.41
N GLY A 285 -21.06 -22.99 9.35
CA GLY A 285 -21.69 -24.07 10.12
C GLY A 285 -22.36 -23.65 11.44
N LEU A 286 -22.22 -22.39 11.86
CA LEU A 286 -22.59 -21.93 13.21
C LEU A 286 -23.91 -21.13 13.28
N SER A 287 -24.59 -20.84 12.16
CA SER A 287 -25.89 -20.14 12.14
C SER A 287 -26.67 -20.35 10.84
N ILE A 288 -28.00 -20.19 10.92
CA ILE A 288 -28.98 -20.30 9.80
C ILE A 288 -28.86 -19.12 8.80
N HIS A 289 -28.07 -18.09 9.11
CA HIS A 289 -27.99 -16.85 8.33
C HIS A 289 -26.85 -16.83 7.29
N ASN A 290 -27.20 -16.41 6.07
CA ASN A 290 -26.32 -16.31 4.89
C ASN A 290 -25.09 -15.39 5.08
N GLU A 291 -25.05 -14.58 6.15
CA GLU A 291 -23.99 -13.62 6.48
C GLU A 291 -22.68 -14.29 6.93
N ASN A 292 -22.73 -15.52 7.42
CA ASN A 292 -21.54 -16.24 7.89
C ASN A 292 -20.60 -16.68 6.75
N ARG A 293 -21.10 -16.77 5.51
CA ARG A 293 -20.27 -17.04 4.32
C ARG A 293 -19.29 -15.90 4.03
N MET A 294 -19.68 -14.66 4.34
CA MET A 294 -18.82 -13.49 4.14
C MET A 294 -17.62 -13.51 5.09
N ALA A 295 -17.81 -13.95 6.34
CA ALA A 295 -16.70 -14.10 7.28
C ALA A 295 -15.67 -15.12 6.79
N ASP A 296 -16.13 -16.31 6.39
CA ASP A 296 -15.26 -17.35 5.82
C ASP A 296 -14.50 -16.84 4.58
N PHE A 297 -15.20 -16.11 3.70
CA PHE A 297 -14.59 -15.45 2.54
C PHE A 297 -13.49 -14.46 2.94
N LEU A 298 -13.78 -13.53 3.87
CA LEU A 298 -12.83 -12.50 4.28
C LEU A 298 -11.59 -13.08 4.96
N PHE A 299 -11.75 -14.07 5.85
CA PHE A 299 -10.62 -14.71 6.52
C PHE A 299 -9.76 -15.53 5.56
N GLU A 300 -10.36 -16.24 4.60
CA GLU A 300 -9.62 -16.97 3.58
C GLU A 300 -8.86 -16.02 2.63
N MET A 301 -9.49 -14.91 2.23
CA MET A 301 -8.83 -13.84 1.47
C MET A 301 -7.62 -13.27 2.23
N GLN A 302 -7.80 -12.93 3.51
CA GLN A 302 -6.73 -12.37 4.33
C GLN A 302 -5.61 -13.38 4.62
N TYR A 303 -5.93 -14.66 4.78
CA TYR A 303 -4.92 -15.72 4.87
C TYR A 303 -4.01 -15.70 3.64
N HIS A 304 -4.60 -15.76 2.45
CA HIS A 304 -3.82 -15.80 1.20
C HIS A 304 -3.07 -14.50 0.95
N TYR A 305 -3.61 -13.36 1.36
CA TYR A 305 -2.89 -12.10 1.34
C TYR A 305 -1.66 -12.11 2.25
N CYS A 306 -1.79 -12.57 3.50
CA CYS A 306 -0.67 -12.70 4.43
C CYS A 306 0.38 -13.68 3.91
N MET A 307 -0.02 -14.82 3.32
CA MET A 307 0.90 -15.75 2.64
C MET A 307 1.67 -15.04 1.53
N ALA A 308 0.98 -14.32 0.66
CA ALA A 308 1.61 -13.58 -0.42
C ALA A 308 2.59 -12.53 0.11
N ALA A 309 2.22 -11.79 1.16
CA ALA A 309 3.04 -10.79 1.82
C ALA A 309 4.30 -11.38 2.49
N ILE A 310 4.17 -12.51 3.19
CA ILE A 310 5.32 -13.19 3.79
C ILE A 310 6.31 -13.61 2.70
N HIS A 311 5.82 -14.35 1.72
CA HIS A 311 6.69 -15.04 0.76
C HIS A 311 7.27 -14.12 -0.32
N GLN A 312 6.60 -13.01 -0.68
CA GLN A 312 7.14 -12.07 -1.68
C GLN A 312 8.49 -11.48 -1.26
N THR A 313 8.73 -11.37 0.04
CA THR A 313 9.95 -10.76 0.56
C THR A 313 11.22 -11.56 0.29
N SER A 314 11.09 -12.83 -0.09
CA SER A 314 12.20 -13.68 -0.55
C SER A 314 12.88 -13.17 -1.83
N SER A 315 12.19 -12.34 -2.62
CA SER A 315 12.77 -11.64 -3.77
C SER A 315 13.93 -10.70 -3.41
N ARG A 316 14.08 -10.36 -2.12
CA ARG A 316 15.20 -9.55 -1.61
C ARG A 316 16.47 -10.34 -1.33
N CYS A 317 16.41 -11.68 -1.34
CA CYS A 317 17.58 -12.50 -1.07
C CYS A 317 18.70 -12.16 -2.07
N THR A 318 19.92 -11.98 -1.57
CA THR A 318 21.07 -11.63 -2.43
C THR A 318 21.29 -12.67 -3.53
N ALA A 319 21.05 -13.94 -3.25
CA ALA A 319 21.12 -15.01 -4.24
C ALA A 319 20.09 -14.83 -5.37
N TRP A 320 18.88 -14.35 -5.05
CA TRP A 320 17.85 -14.00 -6.03
C TRP A 320 18.27 -12.77 -6.86
N VAL A 321 18.69 -11.70 -6.18
CA VAL A 321 19.12 -10.44 -6.82
C VAL A 321 20.32 -10.65 -7.76
N ARG A 322 21.25 -11.54 -7.39
CA ARG A 322 22.45 -11.87 -8.17
C ARG A 322 22.24 -13.01 -9.19
N ASN A 323 21.01 -13.52 -9.34
CA ASN A 323 20.69 -14.69 -10.18
C ASN A 323 21.61 -15.91 -9.93
N GLN A 324 21.92 -16.18 -8.65
CA GLN A 324 22.76 -17.31 -8.21
C GLN A 324 21.89 -18.53 -7.88
N ASP A 325 22.24 -19.34 -6.88
CA ASP A 325 21.39 -20.46 -6.45
C ASP A 325 20.08 -19.93 -5.83
N THR A 326 19.07 -19.76 -6.68
CA THR A 326 17.78 -19.19 -6.32
C THR A 326 16.78 -20.23 -5.82
N ARG A 327 17.16 -21.50 -5.59
CA ARG A 327 16.19 -22.57 -5.29
C ARG A 327 15.27 -22.26 -4.11
N ALA A 328 15.82 -21.83 -2.98
CA ALA A 328 15.04 -21.53 -1.78
C ALA A 328 14.20 -20.25 -1.95
N ALA A 329 14.81 -19.17 -2.44
CA ALA A 329 14.12 -17.89 -2.66
C ALA A 329 13.04 -18.00 -3.74
N GLY A 330 13.32 -18.70 -4.84
CA GLY A 330 12.39 -18.95 -5.93
C GLY A 330 11.23 -19.86 -5.53
N SER A 331 11.48 -20.89 -4.71
CA SER A 331 10.38 -21.71 -4.15
C SER A 331 9.45 -20.88 -3.27
N SER A 332 10.01 -19.99 -2.43
CA SER A 332 9.22 -19.08 -1.60
C SER A 332 8.43 -18.10 -2.47
N LEU A 333 9.05 -17.48 -3.47
CA LEU A 333 8.36 -16.58 -4.39
C LEU A 333 7.22 -17.28 -5.15
N ALA A 334 7.40 -18.54 -5.56
CA ALA A 334 6.34 -19.34 -6.18
C ALA A 334 5.12 -19.52 -5.26
N LEU A 335 5.31 -19.64 -3.94
CA LEU A 335 4.21 -19.66 -2.96
C LEU A 335 3.47 -18.32 -2.92
N SER A 336 4.19 -17.18 -3.02
CA SER A 336 3.54 -15.87 -3.09
C SER A 336 2.66 -15.72 -4.33
N VAL A 337 3.14 -16.17 -5.50
CA VAL A 337 2.35 -16.15 -6.73
C VAL A 337 1.16 -17.11 -6.63
N ALA A 338 1.35 -18.31 -6.07
CA ALA A 338 0.26 -19.26 -5.84
C ALA A 338 -0.83 -18.70 -4.91
N ALA A 339 -0.43 -18.09 -3.79
CA ALA A 339 -1.35 -17.43 -2.87
C ALA A 339 -2.11 -16.27 -3.54
N SER A 340 -1.42 -15.48 -4.36
CA SER A 340 -2.03 -14.39 -5.15
C SER A 340 -3.08 -14.90 -6.14
N ARG A 341 -2.83 -16.04 -6.80
CA ARG A 341 -3.85 -16.70 -7.62
C ARG A 341 -5.06 -17.12 -6.78
N SER A 342 -4.86 -17.61 -5.56
CA SER A 342 -5.94 -17.99 -4.66
C SER A 342 -6.77 -16.78 -4.22
N VAL A 343 -6.15 -15.63 -3.90
CA VAL A 343 -6.87 -14.37 -3.64
C VAL A 343 -7.79 -14.02 -4.81
N LEU A 344 -7.23 -13.99 -6.03
CA LEU A 344 -7.97 -13.64 -7.23
C LEU A 344 -9.12 -14.62 -7.53
N ARG A 345 -8.90 -15.93 -7.38
CA ARG A 345 -9.95 -16.93 -7.58
C ARG A 345 -11.02 -16.84 -6.51
N LYS A 346 -10.64 -16.64 -5.25
CA LYS A 346 -11.59 -16.51 -4.15
C LYS A 346 -12.50 -15.33 -4.40
N PHE A 347 -11.97 -14.19 -4.84
CA PHE A 347 -12.75 -13.03 -5.25
C PHE A 347 -13.77 -13.34 -6.37
N LEU A 348 -13.47 -14.25 -7.30
CA LEU A 348 -14.44 -14.67 -8.33
C LEU A 348 -15.64 -15.46 -7.77
N GLU A 349 -15.54 -15.99 -6.55
CA GLU A 349 -16.66 -16.65 -5.87
C GLU A 349 -17.64 -15.65 -5.23
N SER A 350 -17.27 -14.35 -5.18
CA SER A 350 -18.11 -13.30 -4.61
C SER A 350 -19.33 -13.01 -5.47
N ASP A 351 -20.45 -12.68 -4.82
CA ASP A 351 -21.66 -12.22 -5.49
C ASP A 351 -21.69 -10.68 -5.56
N PRO A 352 -21.48 -10.06 -6.74
CA PRO A 352 -21.45 -8.60 -6.86
C PRO A 352 -22.71 -7.89 -6.36
N GLN A 353 -23.89 -8.54 -6.40
CA GLN A 353 -25.15 -7.94 -6.00
C GLN A 353 -25.35 -7.92 -4.49
N ARG A 354 -24.79 -8.92 -3.78
CA ARG A 354 -24.98 -9.09 -2.34
C ARG A 354 -23.78 -8.59 -1.53
N GLU A 355 -22.61 -8.58 -2.14
CA GLU A 355 -21.33 -8.37 -1.47
C GLU A 355 -20.61 -7.11 -1.97
N GLY A 356 -21.27 -6.33 -2.84
CA GLY A 356 -20.74 -5.10 -3.46
C GLY A 356 -20.10 -4.11 -2.49
N GLN A 357 -20.71 -3.92 -1.32
CA GLN A 357 -20.23 -3.01 -0.27
C GLN A 357 -18.88 -3.44 0.35
N PHE A 358 -18.53 -4.73 0.29
CA PHE A 358 -17.27 -5.25 0.83
C PHE A 358 -16.10 -5.18 -0.16
N LEU A 359 -16.37 -4.81 -1.43
CA LEU A 359 -15.34 -4.73 -2.45
C LEU A 359 -14.20 -3.80 -2.04
N LEU A 360 -14.49 -2.66 -1.40
CA LEU A 360 -13.46 -1.71 -0.94
C LEU A 360 -12.42 -2.36 -0.02
N PHE A 361 -12.84 -3.32 0.81
CA PHE A 361 -11.94 -4.04 1.71
C PHE A 361 -11.02 -5.02 0.98
N CYS A 362 -11.32 -5.38 -0.27
CA CYS A 362 -10.54 -6.35 -1.05
C CYS A 362 -9.66 -5.70 -2.12
N LEU A 363 -9.93 -4.44 -2.49
CA LEU A 363 -9.23 -3.75 -3.58
C LEU A 363 -7.69 -3.75 -3.44
N PRO A 364 -7.09 -3.51 -2.25
CA PRO A 364 -5.64 -3.58 -2.07
C PRO A 364 -5.07 -4.99 -2.30
N GLU A 365 -5.77 -6.02 -1.81
CA GLU A 365 -5.39 -7.44 -1.98
C GLU A 365 -5.43 -7.85 -3.45
N LEU A 366 -6.44 -7.41 -4.19
CA LEU A 366 -6.57 -7.65 -5.63
C LEU A 366 -5.45 -6.98 -6.42
N SER A 367 -5.17 -5.72 -6.11
CA SER A 367 -4.10 -4.94 -6.76
C SER A 367 -2.74 -5.61 -6.54
N THR A 368 -2.44 -6.00 -5.30
CA THR A 368 -1.18 -6.67 -4.93
C THR A 368 -1.05 -8.02 -5.64
N SER A 369 -2.12 -8.80 -5.67
CA SER A 369 -2.13 -10.10 -6.35
C SER A 369 -1.92 -9.96 -7.86
N ALA A 370 -2.53 -8.95 -8.49
CA ALA A 370 -2.30 -8.64 -9.91
C ALA A 370 -0.84 -8.26 -10.19
N ILE A 371 -0.20 -7.48 -9.31
CA ILE A 371 1.23 -7.14 -9.42
C ILE A 371 2.09 -8.41 -9.37
N HIS A 372 1.81 -9.34 -8.44
CA HIS A 372 2.56 -10.59 -8.35
C HIS A 372 2.44 -11.46 -9.61
N LEU A 373 1.22 -11.62 -10.14
CA LEU A 373 0.99 -12.37 -11.37
C LEU A 373 1.66 -11.70 -12.57
N PHE A 374 1.50 -10.38 -12.72
CA PHE A 374 2.16 -9.60 -13.75
C PHE A 374 3.69 -9.76 -13.69
N SER A 375 4.28 -9.62 -12.50
CA SER A 375 5.72 -9.79 -12.30
C SER A 375 6.18 -11.19 -12.68
N ASN A 376 5.41 -12.23 -12.33
CA ASN A 376 5.70 -13.61 -12.71
C ASN A 376 5.63 -13.82 -14.23
N ILE A 377 4.66 -13.22 -14.92
CA ILE A 377 4.54 -13.23 -16.38
C ILE A 377 5.76 -12.58 -17.03
N LEU A 378 6.27 -11.46 -16.48
CA LEU A 378 7.46 -10.82 -17.01
C LEU A 378 8.73 -11.67 -16.87
N MET A 379 8.84 -12.43 -15.78
CA MET A 379 9.98 -13.32 -15.54
C MET A 379 9.99 -14.51 -16.49
N SER A 380 8.82 -15.10 -16.77
CA SER A 380 8.66 -16.30 -17.61
C SER A 380 7.52 -16.16 -18.63
N PRO A 381 7.64 -15.28 -19.64
CA PRO A 381 6.53 -14.94 -20.55
C PRO A 381 6.12 -16.07 -21.52
N LEU A 382 6.87 -17.15 -21.60
CA LEU A 382 6.63 -18.27 -22.53
C LEU A 382 6.12 -19.53 -21.84
N GLU A 383 6.01 -19.54 -20.51
CA GLU A 383 5.40 -20.66 -19.79
C GLU A 383 3.88 -20.69 -19.99
N ASP A 384 3.29 -21.87 -20.16
CA ASP A 384 1.83 -22.05 -20.30
C ASP A 384 1.03 -21.42 -19.15
N ARG A 385 1.65 -21.35 -17.96
CA ARG A 385 1.05 -20.71 -16.78
C ARG A 385 0.87 -19.20 -16.98
N SER A 386 1.68 -18.54 -17.79
CA SER A 386 1.59 -17.11 -18.05
C SER A 386 0.31 -16.74 -18.81
N ASP A 387 -0.13 -17.54 -19.79
CA ASP A 387 -1.44 -17.34 -20.43
C ASP A 387 -2.60 -17.61 -19.48
N THR A 388 -2.44 -18.59 -18.59
CA THR A 388 -3.45 -18.93 -17.57
C THR A 388 -3.60 -17.78 -16.56
N ASP A 389 -2.50 -17.21 -16.10
CA ASP A 389 -2.48 -16.06 -15.18
C ASP A 389 -3.05 -14.81 -15.83
N LEU A 390 -2.68 -14.55 -17.09
CA LEU A 390 -3.23 -13.44 -17.86
C LEU A 390 -4.75 -13.59 -18.05
N SER A 391 -5.22 -14.81 -18.32
CA SER A 391 -6.65 -15.12 -18.41
C SER A 391 -7.37 -14.91 -17.09
N LEU A 392 -6.76 -15.30 -15.96
CA LEU A 392 -7.32 -15.04 -14.62
C LEU A 392 -7.43 -13.54 -14.35
N MET A 393 -6.39 -12.75 -14.66
CA MET A 393 -6.43 -11.28 -14.52
C MET A 393 -7.58 -10.67 -15.34
N ARG A 394 -7.81 -11.14 -16.56
CA ARG A 394 -8.93 -10.69 -17.41
C ARG A 394 -10.29 -10.98 -16.78
N VAL A 395 -10.51 -12.21 -16.31
CA VAL A 395 -11.79 -12.61 -15.71
C VAL A 395 -12.06 -11.83 -14.42
N VAL A 396 -11.02 -11.56 -13.62
CA VAL A 396 -11.16 -10.71 -12.42
C VAL A 396 -11.53 -9.27 -12.80
N LEU A 397 -10.88 -8.67 -13.81
CA LEU A 397 -11.25 -7.34 -14.29
C LEU A 397 -12.71 -7.27 -14.75
N GLU A 398 -13.16 -8.28 -15.49
CA GLU A 398 -14.57 -8.40 -15.88
C GLU A 398 -15.50 -8.53 -14.67
N HIS A 399 -15.07 -9.22 -13.60
CA HIS A 399 -15.83 -9.38 -12.36
C HIS A 399 -15.89 -8.09 -11.52
N ILE A 400 -14.78 -7.35 -11.40
CA ILE A 400 -14.74 -6.03 -10.74
C ILE A 400 -15.76 -5.09 -11.40
N ARG A 401 -15.81 -5.06 -12.73
CA ARG A 401 -16.79 -4.24 -13.49
C ARG A 401 -18.24 -4.58 -13.18
N LYS A 402 -18.55 -5.82 -12.80
CA LYS A 402 -19.92 -6.21 -12.41
C LYS A 402 -20.34 -5.59 -11.08
N HIS A 403 -19.39 -5.27 -10.19
CA HIS A 403 -19.68 -4.62 -8.90
C HIS A 403 -19.97 -3.13 -9.05
N ILE A 404 -19.56 -2.50 -10.16
CA ILE A 404 -19.88 -1.10 -10.50
C ILE A 404 -21.32 -0.98 -11.06
N ARG A 405 -22.05 -2.09 -11.23
CA ARG A 405 -23.42 -2.09 -11.77
C ARG A 405 -24.43 -1.93 -10.63
N GLY A 406 -24.91 -0.71 -10.42
CA GLY A 406 -25.91 -0.40 -9.41
C GLY A 406 -25.79 1.05 -8.93
N GLN A 407 -26.50 1.37 -7.85
CA GLN A 407 -26.38 2.64 -7.16
C GLN A 407 -25.34 2.50 -6.05
N THR A 408 -24.22 3.21 -6.17
CA THR A 408 -23.13 3.17 -5.20
C THR A 408 -22.59 4.57 -4.99
N THR A 409 -21.96 4.83 -3.84
CA THR A 409 -21.43 6.16 -3.53
C THR A 409 -20.39 6.60 -4.56
N THR A 410 -20.28 7.91 -4.77
CA THR A 410 -19.35 8.47 -5.76
C THR A 410 -17.89 8.14 -5.43
N THR A 411 -17.56 8.18 -4.13
CA THR A 411 -16.25 7.81 -3.59
C THR A 411 -15.93 6.34 -3.86
N PHE A 412 -16.90 5.43 -3.66
CA PHE A 412 -16.74 4.01 -3.95
C PHE A 412 -16.42 3.79 -5.43
N ILE A 413 -17.22 4.37 -6.33
CA ILE A 413 -17.04 4.21 -7.77
C ILE A 413 -15.65 4.67 -8.20
N ALA A 414 -15.19 5.82 -7.67
CA ALA A 414 -13.88 6.35 -8.00
C ALA A 414 -12.73 5.44 -7.55
N GLN A 415 -12.83 4.84 -6.35
CA GLN A 415 -11.81 3.90 -5.85
C GLN A 415 -11.77 2.60 -6.66
N VAL A 416 -12.95 2.04 -6.99
CA VAL A 416 -13.02 0.82 -7.80
C VAL A 416 -12.48 1.07 -9.20
N ARG A 417 -12.83 2.21 -9.83
CA ARG A 417 -12.31 2.58 -11.16
C ARG A 417 -10.79 2.73 -11.17
N LEU A 418 -10.21 3.36 -10.15
CA LEU A 418 -8.76 3.51 -10.05
C LEU A 418 -8.05 2.14 -10.04
N VAL A 419 -8.57 1.18 -9.28
CA VAL A 419 -8.00 -0.18 -9.22
C VAL A 419 -8.26 -0.97 -10.49
N GLU A 420 -9.45 -0.83 -11.08
CA GLU A 420 -9.79 -1.43 -12.37
C GLU A 420 -8.85 -0.95 -13.49
N GLU A 421 -8.61 0.35 -13.59
CA GLU A 421 -7.69 0.95 -14.57
C GLU A 421 -6.26 0.46 -14.34
N PHE A 422 -5.78 0.52 -13.11
CA PHE A 422 -4.44 0.03 -12.74
C PHE A 422 -4.24 -1.44 -13.10
N MET A 423 -5.16 -2.32 -12.70
CA MET A 423 -5.09 -3.75 -13.03
C MET A 423 -5.24 -3.99 -14.54
N GLY A 424 -6.01 -3.15 -15.24
CA GLY A 424 -6.15 -3.17 -16.70
C GLY A 424 -4.84 -2.89 -17.42
N ASP A 425 -4.07 -1.92 -16.93
CA ASP A 425 -2.74 -1.60 -17.45
C ASP A 425 -1.77 -2.78 -17.24
N LEU A 426 -1.78 -3.40 -16.05
CA LEU A 426 -0.95 -4.59 -15.77
C LEU A 426 -1.31 -5.76 -16.71
N TYR A 427 -2.60 -6.01 -16.93
CA TYR A 427 -3.06 -7.01 -17.90
C TYR A 427 -2.51 -6.72 -19.30
N HIS A 428 -2.67 -5.49 -19.81
CA HIS A 428 -2.24 -5.12 -21.16
C HIS A 428 -0.72 -5.22 -21.35
N LEU A 429 0.04 -4.79 -20.34
CA LEU A 429 1.49 -4.91 -20.34
C LEU A 429 1.93 -6.38 -20.31
N GLY A 430 1.26 -7.21 -19.52
CA GLY A 430 1.50 -8.66 -19.47
C GLY A 430 1.26 -9.33 -20.81
N GLU A 431 0.13 -9.03 -21.47
CA GLU A 431 -0.20 -9.54 -22.80
C GLU A 431 0.88 -9.15 -23.84
N LYS A 432 1.29 -7.88 -23.83
CA LYS A 432 2.37 -7.40 -24.72
C LYS A 432 3.70 -8.10 -24.47
N ALA A 433 4.04 -8.40 -23.21
CA ALA A 433 5.26 -9.12 -22.88
C ALA A 433 5.26 -10.55 -23.45
N ILE A 434 4.15 -11.28 -23.30
CA ILE A 434 3.97 -12.62 -23.88
C ILE A 434 4.07 -12.57 -25.41
N LEU A 435 3.32 -11.66 -26.05
CA LEU A 435 3.32 -11.52 -27.51
C LEU A 435 4.72 -11.16 -28.05
N LYS A 436 5.45 -10.28 -27.36
CA LYS A 436 6.83 -9.93 -27.72
C LYS A 436 7.74 -11.15 -27.62
N ALA A 437 7.73 -11.86 -26.50
CA ALA A 437 8.57 -13.03 -26.28
C ALA A 437 8.29 -14.14 -27.32
N ARG A 438 7.02 -14.34 -27.71
CA ARG A 438 6.64 -15.28 -28.77
C ARG A 438 7.20 -14.88 -30.14
N ARG A 439 7.07 -13.61 -30.52
CA ARG A 439 7.61 -13.11 -31.80
C ARG A 439 9.12 -13.28 -31.90
N GLU A 440 9.84 -13.01 -30.80
CA GLU A 440 11.31 -13.14 -30.75
C GLU A 440 11.79 -14.60 -30.83
N ASN A 441 10.92 -15.56 -30.53
CA ASN A 441 11.20 -17.00 -30.65
C ASN A 441 10.69 -17.64 -31.96
N LEU A 442 10.12 -16.87 -32.88
CA LEU A 442 9.73 -17.39 -34.20
C LEU A 442 10.98 -17.62 -35.09
N PRO A 443 11.06 -18.73 -35.84
CA PRO A 443 12.24 -19.12 -36.61
C PRO A 443 12.71 -18.09 -37.65
N GLU A 444 11.82 -17.25 -38.18
CA GLU A 444 12.12 -16.30 -39.27
C GLU A 444 13.11 -15.19 -38.88
N PHE A 445 13.25 -14.87 -37.59
CA PHE A 445 14.25 -13.89 -37.12
C PHE A 445 15.65 -14.49 -36.88
N GLY A 446 15.77 -15.83 -36.81
CA GLY A 446 17.05 -16.51 -36.65
C GLY A 446 17.95 -16.44 -37.89
N ASN A 447 17.35 -16.34 -39.08
CA ASN A 447 18.08 -16.37 -40.35
C ASN A 447 18.72 -15.02 -40.73
N VAL A 448 18.17 -13.90 -40.26
CA VAL A 448 18.79 -12.58 -40.49
C VAL A 448 20.10 -12.43 -39.68
N ARG A 449 20.20 -13.11 -38.53
CA ARG A 449 21.38 -13.03 -37.64
C ARG A 449 22.60 -13.80 -38.15
N ARG A 450 22.42 -14.83 -38.98
CA ARG A 450 23.53 -15.59 -39.60
C ARG A 450 24.10 -14.96 -40.87
N SER A 451 23.40 -14.01 -41.48
CA SER A 451 23.81 -13.42 -42.77
C SER A 451 24.81 -12.25 -42.64
N LEU A 452 25.15 -11.80 -41.42
CA LEU A 452 25.98 -10.62 -41.17
C LEU A 452 27.43 -10.94 -40.73
N THR A 453 27.86 -12.20 -40.80
CA THR A 453 29.27 -12.56 -40.63
C THR A 453 29.93 -12.79 -41.98
N THR A 454 30.75 -11.84 -42.42
CA THR A 454 31.72 -11.97 -43.52
C THR A 454 33.07 -11.37 -43.07
N PRO A 455 34.21 -11.62 -43.74
CA PRO A 455 35.11 -12.75 -43.53
C PRO A 455 36.48 -12.32 -42.95
N THR A 456 37.28 -13.31 -42.57
CA THR A 456 38.68 -13.24 -42.09
C THR A 456 39.64 -12.43 -42.97
N THR A 457 40.37 -11.49 -42.36
CA THR A 457 41.70 -11.05 -42.82
C THR A 457 42.63 -10.83 -41.62
N GLY A 458 43.78 -11.49 -41.64
CA GLY A 458 44.78 -11.50 -40.57
C GLY A 458 45.63 -10.24 -40.46
N GLY A 459 46.20 -10.05 -39.26
CA GLY A 459 47.22 -9.05 -38.94
C GLY A 459 47.56 -9.11 -37.45
N ASN A 460 48.79 -9.51 -37.12
CA ASN A 460 49.32 -9.64 -35.75
C ASN A 460 49.32 -8.29 -34.99
N PRO A 461 49.11 -8.27 -33.66
CA PRO A 461 49.26 -7.06 -32.85
C PRO A 461 50.73 -6.85 -32.39
N PRO A 462 51.21 -5.60 -32.23
CA PRO A 462 52.50 -5.32 -31.60
C PRO A 462 52.42 -5.24 -30.07
N SER A 463 53.55 -5.58 -29.48
CA SER A 463 53.92 -5.76 -28.07
C SER A 463 53.85 -4.52 -27.16
N GLN A 464 53.47 -4.74 -25.90
CA GLN A 464 53.59 -3.81 -24.75
C GLN A 464 55.05 -3.60 -24.30
N PRO A 465 55.39 -2.44 -23.70
CA PRO A 465 56.55 -2.30 -22.81
C PRO A 465 56.15 -2.22 -21.32
N PRO A 466 57.10 -2.42 -20.38
CA PRO A 466 56.84 -3.03 -19.08
C PRO A 466 56.65 -2.05 -17.90
N ARG A 467 56.02 -2.57 -16.83
CA ARG A 467 55.95 -2.00 -15.47
C ARG A 467 57.34 -1.91 -14.81
N PRO A 468 57.52 -1.01 -13.82
CA PRO A 468 58.38 -1.26 -12.70
C PRO A 468 57.60 -1.52 -11.40
N SER A 469 58.17 -2.45 -10.64
CA SER A 469 57.89 -2.87 -9.26
C SER A 469 58.34 -1.83 -8.22
N GLY A 470 57.69 -1.79 -7.06
CA GLY A 470 58.22 -1.09 -5.88
C GLY A 470 57.25 -1.11 -4.69
N SER A 471 57.77 -1.46 -3.53
CA SER A 471 57.10 -1.96 -2.33
C SER A 471 56.84 -0.92 -1.23
N SER A 472 55.79 -1.20 -0.44
CA SER A 472 55.66 -1.07 1.03
C SER A 472 55.76 0.30 1.76
N SER A 473 54.76 0.48 2.64
CA SER A 473 54.76 1.09 3.99
C SER A 473 54.78 2.62 4.14
N SER A 474 53.77 3.22 4.78
CA SER A 474 53.68 3.45 6.24
C SER A 474 52.58 4.46 6.59
N SER A 475 52.09 4.32 7.82
CA SER A 475 51.02 5.02 8.53
C SER A 475 51.17 6.54 8.70
N THR A 476 50.06 7.30 8.80
CA THR A 476 49.73 8.08 10.02
C THR A 476 48.34 8.73 10.01
N THR A 477 47.87 8.94 11.24
CA THR A 477 46.61 9.45 11.81
C THR A 477 46.25 10.92 11.51
N GLY A 478 44.94 11.24 11.55
CA GLY A 478 44.45 12.63 11.66
C GLY A 478 42.93 12.72 11.89
N THR A 479 42.54 13.50 12.89
CA THR A 479 41.26 13.58 13.62
C THR A 479 40.13 14.42 12.98
N CYS A 480 38.88 14.13 13.41
CA CYS A 480 37.58 14.82 13.19
C CYS A 480 37.57 16.32 13.61
N PRO A 481 36.62 17.20 13.18
CA PRO A 481 35.25 17.21 13.74
C PRO A 481 34.08 17.62 12.80
N GLN A 482 32.87 17.28 13.25
CA GLN A 482 31.54 17.56 12.68
C GLN A 482 31.16 19.06 12.60
N ARG A 483 30.30 19.43 11.62
CA ARG A 483 29.28 20.50 11.80
C ARG A 483 28.03 20.29 10.93
N ARG A 484 26.87 20.25 11.60
CA ARG A 484 25.49 20.28 11.05
C ARG A 484 25.19 21.60 10.35
N THR A 485 24.46 21.58 9.22
CA THR A 485 23.38 22.53 8.90
C THR A 485 22.36 21.91 7.93
N THR A 486 21.10 22.27 8.13
CA THR A 486 19.84 21.84 7.46
C THR A 486 19.72 22.32 6.00
N PRO A 487 19.03 21.61 5.09
CA PRO A 487 18.79 22.11 3.74
C PRO A 487 17.49 22.93 3.62
N THR A 488 17.60 24.12 3.05
CA THR A 488 16.49 24.97 2.57
C THR A 488 16.02 24.53 1.18
N LEU A 489 14.69 24.60 0.94
CA LEU A 489 14.03 24.33 -0.35
C LEU A 489 14.62 25.16 -1.50
N ARG A 490 15.05 24.52 -2.60
CA ARG A 490 15.42 25.18 -3.86
C ARG A 490 14.21 25.35 -4.80
N ARG A 491 14.11 26.54 -5.41
CA ARG A 491 13.13 26.94 -6.45
C ARG A 491 13.30 26.18 -7.78
N ARG A 492 12.20 26.07 -8.55
CA ARG A 492 12.14 25.46 -9.90
C ARG A 492 12.84 26.32 -10.97
N SER A 493 13.24 25.68 -12.08
CA SER A 493 13.89 26.33 -13.24
C SER A 493 12.86 27.06 -14.14
N PRO A 494 13.17 28.26 -14.67
CA PRO A 494 12.27 29.06 -15.54
C PRO A 494 11.85 28.37 -16.85
N VAL A 495 12.67 27.46 -17.37
CA VAL A 495 12.37 26.69 -18.59
C VAL A 495 11.20 25.70 -18.37
N VAL A 496 11.13 25.11 -17.17
CA VAL A 496 10.08 24.16 -16.78
C VAL A 496 8.74 24.87 -16.64
N GLU A 497 8.74 26.09 -16.09
CA GLU A 497 7.54 26.93 -15.96
C GLU A 497 7.06 27.45 -17.32
N LYS A 498 7.97 27.79 -18.23
CA LYS A 498 7.65 28.32 -19.57
C LYS A 498 6.96 27.30 -20.49
N HIS A 499 7.28 26.02 -20.36
CA HIS A 499 6.82 24.97 -21.28
C HIS A 499 5.86 23.95 -20.64
N GLY A 500 5.39 24.18 -19.42
CA GLY A 500 4.48 23.27 -18.71
C GLY A 500 5.07 21.88 -18.43
N GLY A 501 6.41 21.76 -18.45
CA GLY A 501 7.11 20.49 -18.31
C GLY A 501 7.00 19.90 -16.90
N VAL A 502 6.90 18.57 -16.81
CA VAL A 502 6.90 17.85 -15.53
C VAL A 502 8.34 17.45 -15.18
N VAL A 503 8.87 17.98 -14.08
CA VAL A 503 10.16 17.52 -13.54
C VAL A 503 9.93 16.21 -12.78
N LEU A 504 10.38 15.11 -13.37
CA LEU A 504 10.57 13.84 -12.67
C LEU A 504 11.79 14.00 -11.76
N ASN A 505 11.55 14.43 -10.52
CA ASN A 505 12.54 14.29 -9.47
C ASN A 505 12.43 12.86 -8.91
N GLY A 506 13.02 11.93 -9.65
CA GLY A 506 13.38 10.59 -9.19
C GLY A 506 14.85 10.62 -8.79
N HIS A 507 15.17 9.96 -7.69
CA HIS A 507 16.49 9.93 -7.10
C HIS A 507 17.38 8.94 -7.88
N ASP A 508 17.65 9.18 -9.18
CA ASP A 508 18.29 8.22 -10.09
C ASP A 508 19.20 8.91 -11.10
N HIS A 509 20.45 9.17 -10.70
CA HIS A 509 21.45 9.84 -11.53
C HIS A 509 22.14 8.82 -12.44
N CYS A 510 21.52 8.44 -13.57
CA CYS A 510 22.17 8.00 -14.83
C CYS A 510 21.12 7.56 -15.87
N LEU A 511 21.24 8.08 -17.10
CA LEU A 511 20.58 7.55 -18.31
C LEU A 511 21.65 6.95 -19.22
N ALA A 512 21.48 5.70 -19.63
CA ALA A 512 22.40 5.03 -20.55
C ALA A 512 21.70 4.67 -21.86
N HIS A 513 22.30 5.05 -22.98
CA HIS A 513 21.84 4.70 -24.33
C HIS A 513 22.60 3.48 -24.82
N PHE A 514 21.84 2.44 -25.16
CA PHE A 514 22.36 1.22 -25.74
C PHE A 514 21.83 1.08 -27.15
N TYR A 515 22.72 0.70 -28.06
CA TYR A 515 22.35 0.32 -29.40
C TYR A 515 22.65 -1.17 -29.58
N ASN A 516 21.62 -1.98 -29.69
CA ASN A 516 21.74 -3.43 -29.88
C ASN A 516 20.66 -3.92 -30.83
N ASN A 517 20.99 -4.84 -31.74
CA ASN A 517 20.06 -5.38 -32.76
C ASN A 517 19.24 -4.28 -33.48
N ASN A 518 19.90 -3.26 -34.02
CA ASN A 518 19.27 -2.12 -34.74
C ASN A 518 18.26 -1.30 -33.92
N THR A 519 18.20 -1.47 -32.60
CA THR A 519 17.22 -0.83 -31.71
C THR A 519 17.93 0.05 -30.68
N ASN A 520 17.38 1.24 -30.46
CA ASN A 520 17.84 2.17 -29.44
C ASN A 520 17.12 1.86 -28.12
N PHE A 521 17.88 1.64 -27.05
CA PHE A 521 17.36 1.51 -25.70
C PHE A 521 17.87 2.67 -24.84
N ILE A 522 17.00 3.24 -24.01
CA ILE A 522 17.35 4.25 -23.01
C ILE A 522 16.93 3.68 -21.66
N LEU A 523 17.89 3.37 -20.80
CA LEU A 523 17.63 2.86 -19.45
C LEU A 523 17.77 4.00 -18.44
N ALA A 524 16.76 4.18 -17.59
CA ALA A 524 16.79 5.05 -16.42
C ALA A 524 17.11 4.21 -15.17
N GLY A 525 17.98 4.72 -14.28
CA GLY A 525 18.33 4.05 -13.02
C GLY A 525 19.45 3.01 -13.12
N GLY A 526 20.26 3.03 -14.18
CA GLY A 526 21.31 2.02 -14.44
C GLY A 526 22.58 2.12 -13.58
N ALA A 527 22.63 2.96 -12.54
CA ALA A 527 23.81 3.08 -11.68
C ALA A 527 23.40 3.40 -10.22
N GLY A 528 23.44 2.37 -9.37
CA GLY A 528 23.34 2.54 -7.92
C GLY A 528 24.72 2.45 -7.26
N TYR A 529 25.03 3.44 -6.42
CA TYR A 529 26.20 3.61 -5.51
C TYR A 529 27.64 3.71 -6.12
N PRO A 530 28.53 4.49 -5.48
CA PRO A 530 29.74 5.07 -6.10
C PRO A 530 31.00 4.19 -5.93
N GLU A 531 30.87 2.86 -6.01
CA GLU A 531 32.04 1.99 -5.98
C GLU A 531 32.59 1.70 -7.38
N VAL A 532 33.92 1.68 -7.47
CA VAL A 532 34.65 1.42 -8.70
C VAL A 532 34.41 -0.04 -9.11
N GLY A 533 33.52 -0.25 -10.10
CA GLY A 533 33.28 -1.56 -10.71
C GLY A 533 31.83 -1.99 -10.82
N ASP A 534 30.90 -1.34 -10.11
CA ASP A 534 29.48 -1.78 -10.11
C ASP A 534 28.69 -1.31 -11.34
N CYS A 535 29.17 -0.28 -12.04
CA CYS A 535 28.38 0.41 -13.07
C CYS A 535 28.36 -0.27 -14.44
N ASN A 536 29.12 -1.34 -14.67
CA ASN A 536 29.11 -2.03 -15.97
C ASN A 536 29.09 -3.56 -15.92
N TYR A 537 29.15 -4.21 -14.75
CA TYR A 537 29.03 -5.67 -14.61
C TYR A 537 29.89 -6.48 -15.61
N GLY A 538 31.08 -5.96 -15.98
CA GLY A 538 31.97 -6.59 -16.96
C GLY A 538 31.57 -6.45 -18.44
N VAL A 539 30.53 -5.65 -18.75
CA VAL A 539 30.11 -5.34 -20.12
C VAL A 539 31.03 -4.26 -20.71
N HIS A 540 31.57 -4.52 -21.91
CA HIS A 540 32.36 -3.55 -22.65
C HIS A 540 31.54 -2.29 -22.94
N LEU A 541 32.07 -1.14 -22.52
CA LEU A 541 31.44 0.15 -22.69
C LEU A 541 31.31 0.49 -24.19
N GLY A 542 30.13 0.98 -24.57
CA GLY A 542 29.87 1.46 -25.92
C GLY A 542 30.70 2.72 -26.26
N PRO A 543 30.81 3.07 -27.55
CA PRO A 543 31.67 4.17 -28.01
C PRO A 543 31.26 5.55 -27.46
N TYR A 544 30.05 5.68 -26.92
CA TYR A 544 29.51 6.94 -26.38
C TYR A 544 29.69 7.09 -24.86
N THR A 545 30.18 6.08 -24.13
CA THR A 545 30.37 6.16 -22.67
C THR A 545 31.44 7.20 -22.27
N LYS A 546 32.35 7.57 -23.19
CA LYS A 546 33.35 8.63 -22.99
C LYS A 546 32.73 9.98 -22.60
N TRP A 547 31.45 10.20 -22.92
CA TRP A 547 30.73 11.45 -22.68
C TRP A 547 29.96 11.50 -21.35
N LEU A 548 29.99 10.41 -20.57
CA LEU A 548 29.36 10.34 -19.25
C LEU A 548 30.31 10.76 -18.12
N GLY A 549 31.56 11.14 -18.39
CA GLY A 549 32.49 11.64 -17.37
C GLY A 549 32.91 10.62 -16.29
N ALA A 550 32.61 9.33 -16.49
CA ALA A 550 33.03 8.25 -15.59
C ALA A 550 34.48 7.84 -15.87
N ASN A 551 35.21 7.48 -14.82
CA ASN A 551 36.54 6.86 -14.95
C ASN A 551 36.69 5.72 -13.93
N SER A 552 37.85 5.06 -13.94
CA SER A 552 38.13 3.93 -13.03
C SER A 552 38.27 4.34 -11.56
N GLN A 553 37.94 5.57 -11.19
CA GLN A 553 38.05 6.11 -9.83
C GLN A 553 36.77 6.85 -9.38
N SER A 554 35.77 7.07 -10.25
CA SER A 554 34.55 7.83 -9.92
C SER A 554 33.40 7.60 -10.92
N ALA A 555 32.16 7.75 -10.44
CA ALA A 555 30.93 7.62 -11.22
C ALA A 555 30.77 8.69 -12.31
N ALA A 556 29.82 8.48 -13.22
CA ALA A 556 29.53 9.38 -14.33
C ALA A 556 29.16 10.80 -13.87
N ASN A 557 29.83 11.82 -14.42
CA ASN A 557 29.54 13.23 -14.20
C ASN A 557 29.17 13.92 -15.51
N GLY A 558 27.88 14.23 -15.62
CA GLY A 558 27.20 14.84 -16.76
C GLY A 558 25.69 14.75 -16.52
N PHE A 559 24.88 15.39 -17.34
CA PHE A 559 23.42 15.14 -17.28
C PHE A 559 22.87 14.92 -18.68
N VAL A 560 21.81 14.12 -18.73
CA VAL A 560 21.09 13.80 -19.96
C VAL A 560 19.72 14.43 -19.86
N THR A 561 19.30 15.12 -20.91
CA THR A 561 17.92 15.59 -21.03
C THR A 561 17.21 14.77 -22.08
N MET A 562 15.92 14.53 -21.85
CA MET A 562 15.06 13.83 -22.78
C MET A 562 13.78 14.64 -22.92
N ASP A 563 13.52 15.09 -24.15
CA ASP A 563 12.30 15.81 -24.51
C ASP A 563 11.44 14.89 -25.39
N ILE A 564 10.20 14.66 -24.98
CA ILE A 564 9.29 13.69 -25.62
C ILE A 564 8.12 14.45 -26.20
N THR A 565 7.95 14.31 -27.52
CA THR A 565 6.79 14.83 -28.24
C THR A 565 6.00 13.67 -28.86
N ARG A 566 4.84 13.97 -29.45
CA ARG A 566 4.05 12.99 -30.22
C ARG A 566 4.82 12.41 -31.42
N GLU A 567 5.79 13.15 -31.93
CA GLU A 567 6.44 12.89 -33.22
C GLU A 567 7.89 12.42 -33.08
N GLU A 568 8.54 12.74 -31.96
CA GLU A 568 9.94 12.40 -31.71
C GLU A 568 10.31 12.41 -30.22
N VAL A 569 11.31 11.59 -29.87
CA VAL A 569 12.05 11.70 -28.61
C VAL A 569 13.42 12.31 -28.91
N ASN A 570 13.70 13.50 -28.36
CA ASN A 570 15.00 14.16 -28.46
C ASN A 570 15.82 13.87 -27.20
N VAL A 571 17.07 13.45 -27.38
CA VAL A 571 17.98 13.13 -26.27
C VAL A 571 19.24 13.95 -26.42
N GLU A 572 19.63 14.64 -25.36
CA GLU A 572 20.82 15.50 -25.34
C GLU A 572 21.71 15.17 -24.14
N TYR A 573 23.01 15.04 -24.40
CA TYR A 573 24.03 14.72 -23.42
C TYR A 573 24.89 15.96 -23.18
N TYR A 574 25.04 16.32 -21.92
CA TYR A 574 25.87 17.44 -21.48
C TYR A 574 27.05 16.89 -20.69
N ALA A 575 28.24 16.90 -21.30
CA ALA A 575 29.47 16.63 -20.59
C ALA A 575 29.85 17.87 -19.76
N ARG A 576 30.20 17.69 -18.49
CA ARG A 576 30.74 18.77 -17.65
C ARG A 576 32.21 18.52 -17.41
N ASP A 577 33.05 19.50 -17.70
CA ASP A 577 34.45 19.48 -17.28
C ASP A 577 34.52 19.60 -15.76
N MET A 578 35.06 18.56 -15.10
CA MET A 578 35.21 18.48 -13.65
C MET A 578 36.68 18.28 -13.28
N LYS A 579 37.14 18.90 -12.19
CA LYS A 579 38.48 18.69 -11.61
C LYS A 579 38.34 17.84 -10.35
N PHE A 580 39.18 16.81 -10.24
CA PHE A 580 39.24 15.92 -9.07
C PHE A 580 40.17 16.52 -8.02
N ASP A 581 39.67 16.72 -6.79
CA ASP A 581 40.45 17.21 -5.66
C ASP A 581 39.89 16.66 -4.35
N GLY A 582 40.75 16.09 -3.49
CA GLY A 582 40.34 15.57 -2.17
C GLY A 582 39.33 14.41 -2.17
N GLY A 583 39.15 13.68 -3.28
CA GLY A 583 38.13 12.64 -3.40
C GLY A 583 36.80 13.13 -3.96
N ASP A 584 36.66 14.43 -4.19
CA ASP A 584 35.47 15.08 -4.73
C ASP A 584 35.73 15.68 -6.13
N LEU A 585 34.66 15.85 -6.92
CA LEU A 585 34.70 16.41 -8.26
C LEU A 585 34.08 17.81 -8.28
N TYR A 586 34.84 18.81 -8.76
CA TYR A 586 34.43 20.21 -8.84
C TYR A 586 34.21 20.67 -10.29
N PRO A 587 33.10 21.33 -10.63
CA PRO A 587 32.86 21.83 -11.99
C PRO A 587 33.80 22.97 -12.35
N VAL A 588 34.43 22.89 -13.52
CA VAL A 588 35.43 23.85 -13.98
C VAL A 588 34.80 24.95 -14.85
N LYS A 589 33.71 24.63 -15.57
CA LYS A 589 32.94 25.60 -16.37
C LYS A 589 31.49 25.12 -16.57
N ASN A 590 30.52 26.04 -16.50
CA ASN A 590 29.13 25.76 -16.87
C ASN A 590 29.02 25.80 -18.41
N ASP A 591 29.01 24.64 -19.05
CA ASP A 591 28.65 24.52 -20.47
C ASP A 591 27.17 24.18 -20.61
N MET A 592 26.44 25.03 -21.34
CA MET A 592 25.01 24.87 -21.63
C MET A 592 24.77 24.32 -23.05
N THR A 593 25.82 23.87 -23.72
CA THR A 593 25.77 23.30 -25.06
C THR A 593 25.83 21.77 -24.96
N PRO A 594 24.92 21.01 -25.60
CA PRO A 594 24.97 19.57 -25.57
C PRO A 594 26.18 19.07 -26.37
N SER A 595 26.96 18.17 -25.77
CA SER A 595 28.14 17.55 -26.38
C SER A 595 27.74 16.47 -27.40
N TYR A 596 26.55 15.88 -27.25
CA TYR A 596 25.98 14.92 -28.19
C TYR A 596 24.46 14.98 -28.12
N SER A 597 23.77 14.88 -29.26
CA SER A 597 22.31 14.81 -29.31
C SER A 597 21.83 13.91 -30.43
N PHE A 598 20.68 13.28 -30.24
CA PHE A 598 20.02 12.50 -31.28
C PHE A 598 18.51 12.46 -31.09
N LYS A 599 17.79 12.17 -32.19
CA LYS A 599 16.33 12.10 -32.23
C LYS A 599 15.87 10.71 -32.62
N ILE A 600 14.92 10.16 -31.87
CA ILE A 600 14.23 8.90 -32.20
C ILE A 600 12.88 9.24 -32.81
N LYS A 601 12.68 8.87 -34.08
CA LYS A 601 11.43 9.10 -34.83
C LYS A 601 10.70 7.80 -35.21
N THR A 602 11.38 6.67 -35.10
CA THR A 602 10.86 5.37 -35.53
C THR A 602 9.85 4.84 -34.51
N HIS A 603 8.65 4.51 -34.97
CA HIS A 603 7.47 4.13 -34.16
C HIS A 603 6.77 5.27 -33.37
N ALA A 604 7.09 6.53 -33.64
CA ALA A 604 6.33 7.67 -33.11
C ALA A 604 5.04 7.89 -33.91
N ARG A 605 4.01 7.06 -33.68
CA ARG A 605 2.60 7.31 -34.03
C ARG A 605 1.65 6.55 -33.11
#